data_AF-R9XE67-F1
#
_entry.id   AF-R9XE67-F1
#
_cell.length_a   1.000
_cell.length_b   1.000
_cell.length_c   1.000
_cell.angle_alpha   90.00
_cell.angle_beta   90.00
_cell.angle_gamma   90.00
#
_symmetry.space_group_name_H-M   'P 1'
#
loop_
_entity.id
_entity.type
_entity.pdbx_description
1 polymer ?
#
loop_
_entity_poly.entity_id
_entity_poly.type
_entity_poly.pdbx_seq_one_letter_code
_entity_poly.pdbx_strand_id
1 'polypeptide(L)'
;MASPIKTKNQIDGAPTPQNTPASVLKESYLKNGNPLQTQQATTRVPQTINEEEINAALAKNPQLLATIQGKLGSLLGQDSGYIASLPRKVKQRLYALKKLQQDIFQLEKEFQLEMFELEHKYLLKYAPLHARRAAIVKGADEPTPAEVEAGRLIEKENETPAIIDDDTDEGEESEDTAEEETGTPGVPGFWLTALENLPMISQTITDRDAEVLHYLSNVSMEYLTEGKPGFKLLFDFAPNPFFADPVLVKTYYYQPELGYSGDFIYDHAEGTPIQWASHEANVTVVVEKRKQRNKTTKQVRTIEKLTPVESFFNFFDPPAVPPPDESLDAEEDDDEVVGLESRLALDYAIGEEIKDKLIPRAIDWFTGVAREFDYDDDEEDSEGDAHFDDDDSDADDDEDHPAEAADESEDDDFAASEARPGDNPPECKQQ
;
A
#
# COMPACT_ATOMS: atom_id res chain seq x y z
N MET A 1 -23.09 -27.59 -53.28
CA MET A 1 -24.29 -28.43 -53.06
C MET A 1 -24.53 -28.44 -51.56
N ALA A 2 -25.34 -27.53 -51.01
CA ALA A 2 -26.80 -27.47 -51.03
C ALA A 2 -27.47 -28.52 -50.11
N SER A 3 -28.11 -27.97 -49.07
CA SER A 3 -28.92 -28.48 -47.94
C SER A 3 -30.15 -29.35 -48.34
N PRO A 4 -31.16 -29.68 -47.49
CA PRO A 4 -31.38 -29.46 -46.03
C PRO A 4 -32.08 -30.62 -45.27
N ILE A 5 -32.25 -30.50 -43.94
CA ILE A 5 -33.42 -31.07 -43.23
C ILE A 5 -34.06 -29.96 -42.38
N LYS A 6 -35.35 -29.70 -42.64
CA LYS A 6 -36.27 -28.86 -41.85
C LYS A 6 -37.13 -29.79 -41.00
N THR A 7 -37.46 -29.41 -39.76
CA THR A 7 -38.85 -29.34 -39.26
C THR A 7 -38.97 -28.75 -37.84
N LYS A 8 -39.72 -27.65 -37.80
CA LYS A 8 -40.49 -26.96 -36.75
C LYS A 8 -40.92 -27.71 -35.46
N ASN A 9 -40.89 -26.90 -34.39
CA ASN A 9 -41.55 -26.92 -33.08
C ASN A 9 -42.96 -27.55 -32.99
N GLN A 10 -43.19 -28.28 -31.89
CA GLN A 10 -44.41 -28.20 -31.05
C GLN A 10 -44.19 -29.03 -29.77
N ILE A 11 -44.09 -28.37 -28.60
CA ILE A 11 -44.21 -29.03 -27.29
C ILE A 11 -45.39 -28.33 -26.59
N ASP A 12 -46.56 -28.95 -26.71
CA ASP A 12 -47.78 -28.57 -25.97
C ASP A 12 -47.99 -29.59 -24.82
N GLY A 13 -48.09 -29.06 -23.59
CA GLY A 13 -48.62 -29.70 -22.36
C GLY A 13 -47.59 -30.47 -21.51
N ALA A 14 -47.34 -30.20 -20.22
CA ALA A 14 -47.97 -29.40 -19.14
C ALA A 14 -46.97 -29.40 -17.92
N PRO A 15 -47.26 -28.88 -16.70
CA PRO A 15 -47.99 -27.69 -16.25
C PRO A 15 -47.10 -26.73 -15.40
N THR A 16 -47.32 -25.42 -15.50
CA THR A 16 -46.73 -24.40 -14.61
C THR A 16 -47.67 -24.07 -13.44
N PRO A 17 -47.19 -23.97 -12.18
CA PRO A 17 -48.00 -23.41 -11.10
C PRO A 17 -47.98 -21.87 -11.16
N GLN A 18 -49.10 -21.30 -11.59
CA GLN A 18 -49.47 -19.90 -11.40
C GLN A 18 -49.87 -19.67 -9.94
N ASN A 19 -49.15 -18.80 -9.21
CA ASN A 19 -49.76 -17.82 -8.31
C ASN A 19 -48.73 -16.80 -7.74
N THR A 20 -48.45 -15.74 -8.50
CA THR A 20 -47.86 -14.51 -7.92
C THR A 20 -48.69 -13.32 -8.40
N PRO A 21 -49.49 -12.67 -7.54
CA PRO A 21 -50.17 -11.44 -7.94
C PRO A 21 -49.15 -10.30 -7.98
N ALA A 22 -48.89 -9.81 -9.19
CA ALA A 22 -48.17 -8.57 -9.45
C ALA A 22 -49.06 -7.37 -9.05
N SER A 23 -49.06 -6.98 -7.77
CA SER A 23 -49.60 -5.69 -7.31
C SER A 23 -49.27 -5.41 -5.84
N VAL A 24 -48.00 -5.34 -5.45
CA VAL A 24 -47.54 -4.55 -4.27
C VAL A 24 -46.08 -4.13 -4.49
N LEU A 25 -45.83 -3.32 -5.52
CA LEU A 25 -44.61 -2.52 -5.64
C LEU A 25 -45.04 -1.06 -5.67
N LYS A 26 -45.49 -0.57 -4.52
CA LYS A 26 -45.57 0.85 -4.17
C LYS A 26 -45.89 0.96 -2.68
N GLU A 27 -45.02 1.72 -2.01
CA GLU A 27 -45.10 2.22 -0.64
C GLU A 27 -44.54 1.37 0.50
N SER A 28 -43.74 2.06 1.32
CA SER A 28 -43.33 1.78 2.71
C SER A 28 -42.09 0.90 2.95
N TYR A 29 -40.92 1.52 2.71
CA TYR A 29 -39.83 1.44 3.69
C TYR A 29 -40.34 1.94 5.06
N LEU A 30 -39.90 1.28 6.13
CA LEU A 30 -40.15 1.62 7.54
C LEU A 30 -41.58 1.42 8.06
N LYS A 31 -41.88 0.22 8.57
CA LYS A 31 -42.54 0.04 9.89
C LYS A 31 -42.61 -1.43 10.35
N ASN A 32 -42.11 -1.61 11.58
CA ASN A 32 -42.50 -2.59 12.58
C ASN A 32 -41.82 -3.97 12.60
N GLY A 33 -41.05 -4.18 13.66
CA GLY A 33 -41.48 -5.12 14.70
C GLY A 33 -40.67 -6.40 14.78
N ASN A 34 -39.54 -6.34 15.50
CA ASN A 34 -38.78 -7.51 15.93
C ASN A 34 -39.67 -8.43 16.81
N PRO A 35 -39.95 -9.70 16.41
CA PRO A 35 -40.86 -10.57 17.15
C PRO A 35 -40.09 -11.40 18.18
N LEU A 36 -39.71 -10.79 19.30
CA LEU A 36 -39.11 -11.50 20.44
C LEU A 36 -39.52 -10.85 21.76
N GLN A 37 -40.83 -10.77 22.01
CA GLN A 37 -41.33 -10.30 23.29
C GLN A 37 -42.62 -11.01 23.73
N THR A 38 -42.57 -12.33 23.90
CA THR A 38 -43.50 -13.01 24.82
C THR A 38 -42.96 -14.37 25.26
N GLN A 39 -42.21 -14.40 26.37
CA GLN A 39 -42.26 -15.47 27.38
C GLN A 39 -41.42 -15.08 28.60
N GLN A 40 -42.10 -14.63 29.66
CA GLN A 40 -41.52 -14.50 30.99
C GLN A 40 -41.49 -15.88 31.65
N ALA A 41 -40.29 -16.43 31.89
CA ALA A 41 -40.04 -17.45 32.90
C ALA A 41 -38.56 -17.45 33.34
N THR A 42 -38.28 -16.79 34.47
CA THR A 42 -37.22 -17.06 35.45
C THR A 42 -35.84 -17.57 34.96
N THR A 43 -34.97 -16.67 34.54
CA THR A 43 -33.52 -16.79 34.78
C THR A 43 -32.90 -15.39 34.83
N ARG A 44 -32.30 -15.00 35.97
CA ARG A 44 -31.56 -13.73 36.07
C ARG A 44 -30.28 -13.85 35.25
N VAL A 45 -30.22 -13.16 34.13
CA VAL A 45 -28.97 -12.85 33.41
C VAL A 45 -28.32 -11.67 34.15
N PRO A 46 -27.03 -11.71 34.52
CA PRO A 46 -26.36 -10.52 35.05
C PRO A 46 -26.34 -9.45 33.94
N GLN A 47 -26.71 -8.22 34.30
CA GLN A 47 -26.65 -7.08 33.38
C GLN A 47 -25.20 -6.92 32.92
N THR A 48 -25.01 -6.80 31.60
CA THR A 48 -23.74 -6.40 31.00
C THR A 48 -23.37 -5.03 31.57
N ILE A 49 -22.15 -4.92 32.10
CA ILE A 49 -21.60 -3.67 32.62
C ILE A 49 -21.43 -2.71 31.45
N ASN A 50 -21.85 -1.45 31.61
CA ASN A 50 -21.77 -0.43 30.56
C ASN A 50 -20.30 -0.13 30.21
N GLU A 51 -19.97 -0.10 28.92
CA GLU A 51 -18.62 0.13 28.40
C GLU A 51 -18.06 1.50 28.81
N GLU A 52 -18.94 2.50 28.91
CA GLU A 52 -18.64 3.84 29.43
C GLU A 52 -18.24 3.84 30.93
N GLU A 53 -18.82 2.95 31.74
CA GLU A 53 -18.45 2.83 33.17
C GLU A 53 -17.08 2.15 33.34
N ILE A 54 -16.72 1.24 32.43
CA ILE A 54 -15.40 0.59 32.41
C ILE A 54 -14.35 1.59 31.97
N ASN A 55 -14.60 2.35 30.90
CA ASN A 55 -13.67 3.36 30.38
C ASN A 55 -13.49 4.51 31.38
N ALA A 56 -14.56 4.97 32.03
CA ALA A 56 -14.47 5.97 33.09
C ALA A 56 -13.74 5.46 34.35
N ALA A 57 -13.85 4.17 34.67
CA ALA A 57 -13.13 3.55 35.79
C ALA A 57 -11.64 3.28 35.49
N LEU A 58 -11.32 2.96 34.23
CA LEU A 58 -9.94 2.77 33.74
C LEU A 58 -9.18 4.10 33.63
N ALA A 59 -9.81 5.14 33.08
CA ALA A 59 -9.22 6.47 32.96
C ALA A 59 -8.90 7.09 34.34
N LYS A 60 -9.73 6.82 35.35
CA LYS A 60 -9.52 7.27 36.74
C LYS A 60 -8.39 6.53 37.47
N ASN A 61 -7.87 5.44 36.92
CA ASN A 61 -6.81 4.66 37.54
C ASN A 61 -5.70 4.31 36.54
N PRO A 62 -4.79 5.26 36.23
CA PRO A 62 -3.64 5.01 35.34
C PRO A 62 -2.74 3.87 35.84
N GLN A 63 -2.70 3.63 37.16
CA GLN A 63 -2.04 2.48 37.78
C GLN A 63 -2.72 1.13 37.45
N LEU A 64 -4.04 1.14 37.25
CA LEU A 64 -4.83 -0.05 36.85
C LEU A 64 -4.60 -0.38 35.38
N LEU A 65 -4.55 0.61 34.50
CA LEU A 65 -4.17 0.43 33.09
C LEU A 65 -2.74 -0.10 32.96
N ALA A 66 -1.78 0.48 33.68
CA ALA A 66 -0.39 -0.01 33.70
C ALA A 66 -0.27 -1.42 34.30
N THR A 67 -1.10 -1.78 35.28
CA THR A 67 -1.14 -3.17 35.80
C THR A 67 -1.91 -4.13 34.91
N ILE A 68 -2.90 -3.68 34.14
CA ILE A 68 -3.59 -4.50 33.13
C ILE A 68 -2.63 -4.77 31.97
N GLN A 69 -1.97 -3.75 31.43
CA GLN A 69 -0.94 -3.91 30.39
C GLN A 69 0.26 -4.72 30.91
N GLY A 70 0.73 -4.47 32.13
CA GLY A 70 1.79 -5.28 32.76
C GLY A 70 1.38 -6.73 33.04
N LYS A 71 0.11 -6.99 33.38
CA LYS A 71 -0.41 -8.36 33.56
C LYS A 71 -0.71 -9.05 32.24
N LEU A 72 -1.21 -8.35 31.23
CA LEU A 72 -1.36 -8.86 29.86
C LEU A 72 0.01 -9.24 29.30
N GLY A 73 1.02 -8.39 29.49
CA GLY A 73 2.41 -8.67 29.15
C GLY A 73 2.98 -9.89 29.91
N SER A 74 2.52 -10.17 31.13
CA SER A 74 2.88 -11.40 31.86
C SER A 74 2.04 -12.63 31.47
N LEU A 75 0.88 -12.45 30.84
CA LEU A 75 -0.05 -13.51 30.45
C LEU A 75 0.25 -14.04 29.04
N LEU A 76 0.82 -13.20 28.17
CA LEU A 76 1.40 -13.61 26.89
C LEU A 76 2.58 -14.54 27.15
N GLY A 77 2.43 -15.83 26.83
CA GLY A 77 3.48 -16.84 26.95
C GLY A 77 3.59 -17.55 28.31
N GLN A 78 2.82 -17.18 29.33
CA GLN A 78 2.71 -17.98 30.54
C GLN A 78 1.57 -18.99 30.42
N ASP A 79 1.92 -20.28 30.45
CA ASP A 79 0.95 -21.36 30.65
C ASP A 79 0.09 -20.99 31.86
N SER A 80 -1.13 -20.53 31.64
CA SER A 80 -2.04 -20.27 32.75
C SER A 80 -2.08 -21.55 33.59
N GLY A 81 -1.61 -21.50 34.83
CA GLY A 81 -1.53 -22.69 35.70
C GLY A 81 -2.91 -23.40 35.83
N TYR A 82 -3.97 -22.69 35.45
CA TYR A 82 -5.28 -23.21 35.12
C TYR A 82 -5.26 -24.47 34.22
N ILE A 83 -4.64 -24.44 33.02
CA ILE A 83 -4.61 -25.58 32.10
C ILE A 83 -3.91 -26.78 32.76
N ALA A 84 -2.83 -26.53 33.52
CA ALA A 84 -2.13 -27.55 34.28
C ALA A 84 -3.00 -28.15 35.40
N SER A 85 -3.87 -27.36 36.02
CA SER A 85 -4.79 -27.78 37.09
C SER A 85 -6.01 -28.58 36.60
N LEU A 86 -6.28 -28.62 35.28
CA LEU A 86 -7.46 -29.28 34.73
C LEU A 86 -7.48 -30.81 34.99
N PRO A 87 -8.65 -31.41 35.30
CA PRO A 87 -8.78 -32.86 35.44
C PRO A 87 -8.38 -33.61 34.17
N ARG A 88 -7.84 -34.84 34.31
CA ARG A 88 -7.38 -35.68 33.18
C ARG A 88 -8.41 -35.84 32.06
N LYS A 89 -9.69 -36.01 32.40
CA LYS A 89 -10.78 -36.12 31.40
C LYS A 89 -10.95 -34.85 30.57
N VAL A 90 -10.72 -33.67 31.17
CA VAL A 90 -10.79 -32.38 30.46
C VAL A 90 -9.57 -32.22 29.57
N LYS A 91 -8.37 -32.54 30.06
CA LYS A 91 -7.14 -32.55 29.25
C LYS A 91 -7.24 -33.48 28.03
N GLN A 92 -7.85 -34.67 28.19
CA GLN A 92 -8.12 -35.57 27.06
C GLN A 92 -9.04 -34.94 26.00
N ARG A 93 -10.04 -34.15 26.42
CA ARG A 93 -10.88 -33.39 25.49
C ARG A 93 -10.08 -32.29 24.79
N LEU A 94 -9.22 -31.57 25.51
CA LEU A 94 -8.34 -30.56 24.90
C LEU A 94 -7.40 -31.18 23.85
N TYR A 95 -6.84 -32.37 24.09
CA TYR A 95 -6.06 -33.07 23.08
C TYR A 95 -6.88 -33.45 21.85
N ALA A 96 -8.14 -33.87 22.03
CA ALA A 96 -9.04 -34.12 20.90
C ALA A 96 -9.36 -32.82 20.12
N LEU A 97 -9.57 -31.70 20.82
CA LEU A 97 -9.77 -30.39 20.19
C LEU A 97 -8.51 -29.93 19.43
N LYS A 98 -7.31 -30.16 19.97
CA LYS A 98 -6.04 -29.86 19.29
C LYS A 98 -5.87 -30.69 18.01
N LYS A 99 -6.35 -31.94 17.99
CA LYS A 99 -6.38 -32.74 16.77
C LYS A 99 -7.37 -32.19 15.75
N LEU A 100 -8.58 -31.80 16.17
CA LEU A 100 -9.56 -31.16 15.29
C LEU A 100 -9.03 -29.85 14.71
N GLN A 101 -8.32 -29.04 15.50
CA GLN A 101 -7.66 -27.84 15.00
C GLN A 101 -6.66 -28.17 13.88
N GLN A 102 -5.85 -29.23 14.04
CA GLN A 102 -4.94 -29.67 12.98
C GLN A 102 -5.68 -30.12 11.71
N ASP A 103 -6.85 -30.76 11.86
CA ASP A 103 -7.67 -31.17 10.71
C ASP A 103 -8.25 -29.95 9.98
N ILE A 104 -8.60 -28.88 10.71
CA ILE A 104 -9.01 -27.59 10.14
C ILE A 104 -7.84 -26.96 9.37
N PHE A 105 -6.64 -26.87 9.98
CA PHE A 105 -5.44 -26.34 9.33
C PHE A 105 -5.10 -27.06 8.01
N GLN A 106 -5.33 -28.38 7.95
CA GLN A 106 -5.10 -29.14 6.72
C GLN A 106 -6.10 -28.75 5.62
N LEU A 107 -7.36 -28.48 5.99
CA LEU A 107 -8.40 -28.03 5.06
C LEU A 107 -8.18 -26.57 4.61
N GLU A 108 -7.73 -25.70 5.52
CA GLU A 108 -7.30 -24.32 5.20
C GLU A 108 -6.14 -24.33 4.20
N LYS A 109 -5.19 -25.28 4.36
CA LYS A 109 -4.11 -25.48 3.38
C LYS A 109 -4.61 -25.86 1.99
N GLU A 110 -5.59 -26.76 1.92
CA GLU A 110 -6.20 -27.13 0.64
C GLU A 110 -6.94 -25.95 0.02
N PHE A 111 -7.69 -25.19 0.82
CA PHE A 111 -8.38 -23.98 0.39
C PHE A 111 -7.42 -22.92 -0.19
N GLN A 112 -6.31 -22.63 0.47
CA GLN A 112 -5.33 -21.65 -0.02
C GLN A 112 -4.66 -22.08 -1.32
N LEU A 113 -4.39 -23.38 -1.49
CA LEU A 113 -3.85 -23.90 -2.75
C LEU A 113 -4.87 -23.76 -3.89
N GLU A 114 -6.14 -24.09 -3.64
CA GLU A 114 -7.21 -23.90 -4.64
C GLU A 114 -7.43 -22.40 -4.94
N MET A 115 -7.32 -21.52 -3.94
CA MET A 115 -7.39 -20.07 -4.11
C MET A 115 -6.25 -19.58 -5.01
N PHE A 116 -5.01 -20.00 -4.74
CA PHE A 116 -3.84 -19.66 -5.55
C PHE A 116 -3.98 -20.12 -7.01
N GLU A 117 -4.49 -21.33 -7.23
CA GLU A 117 -4.79 -21.83 -8.58
C GLU A 117 -5.89 -21.02 -9.28
N LEU A 118 -6.91 -20.59 -8.53
CA LEU A 118 -7.99 -19.75 -9.03
C LEU A 118 -7.49 -18.36 -9.43
N GLU A 119 -6.68 -17.73 -8.57
CA GLU A 119 -6.03 -16.45 -8.84
C GLU A 119 -5.20 -16.52 -10.12
N HIS A 120 -4.33 -17.53 -10.23
CA HIS A 120 -3.53 -17.74 -11.44
C HIS A 120 -4.40 -17.94 -12.69
N LYS A 121 -5.49 -18.71 -12.59
CA LYS A 121 -6.44 -18.89 -13.69
C LYS A 121 -7.09 -17.56 -14.13
N TYR A 122 -7.40 -16.67 -13.20
CA TYR A 122 -7.99 -15.36 -13.52
C TYR A 122 -6.96 -14.35 -14.01
N LEU A 123 -5.72 -14.40 -13.52
CA LEU A 123 -4.61 -13.62 -14.06
C LEU A 123 -4.45 -13.86 -15.57
N LEU A 124 -4.55 -15.11 -16.04
CA LEU A 124 -4.53 -15.44 -17.47
C LEU A 124 -5.69 -14.84 -18.27
N LYS A 125 -6.84 -14.59 -17.62
CA LYS A 125 -7.99 -13.91 -18.26
C LYS A 125 -7.82 -12.39 -18.27
N TYR A 126 -7.14 -11.82 -17.28
CA TYR A 126 -6.80 -10.39 -17.24
C TYR A 126 -5.66 -10.04 -18.20
N ALA A 127 -4.74 -10.97 -18.45
CA ALA A 127 -3.58 -10.79 -19.33
C ALA A 127 -3.89 -10.09 -20.67
N PRO A 128 -4.90 -10.49 -21.48
CA PRO A 128 -5.21 -9.77 -22.73
C PRO A 128 -5.67 -8.32 -22.51
N LEU A 129 -6.39 -8.03 -21.42
CA LEU A 129 -6.82 -6.67 -21.09
C LEU A 129 -5.63 -5.81 -20.66
N HIS A 130 -4.76 -6.36 -19.80
CA HIS A 130 -3.53 -5.68 -19.37
C HIS A 130 -2.58 -5.44 -20.55
N ALA A 131 -2.47 -6.39 -21.48
CA ALA A 131 -1.69 -6.23 -22.70
C ALA A 131 -2.24 -5.12 -23.61
N ARG A 132 -3.57 -5.03 -23.77
CA ARG A 132 -4.22 -3.94 -24.52
C ARG A 132 -3.98 -2.59 -23.84
N ARG A 133 -4.13 -2.49 -22.50
CA ARG A 133 -3.77 -1.29 -21.72
C ARG A 133 -2.33 -0.88 -21.99
N ALA A 134 -1.39 -1.81 -21.87
CA ALA A 134 0.02 -1.53 -22.11
C ALA A 134 0.29 -1.05 -23.55
N ALA A 135 -0.42 -1.58 -24.55
CA ALA A 135 -0.28 -1.14 -25.93
C ALA A 135 -0.79 0.29 -26.14
N ILE A 136 -1.92 0.66 -25.52
CA ILE A 136 -2.47 2.03 -25.53
C ILE A 136 -1.53 3.00 -24.81
N VAL A 137 -1.09 2.65 -23.59
CA VAL A 137 -0.15 3.49 -22.80
C VAL A 137 1.15 3.74 -23.56
N LYS A 138 1.65 2.76 -24.33
CA LYS A 138 2.86 2.89 -25.15
C LYS A 138 2.64 3.62 -26.50
N GLY A 139 1.39 3.90 -26.88
CA GLY A 139 1.07 4.46 -28.20
C GLY A 139 1.29 3.48 -29.37
N ALA A 140 1.35 2.17 -29.10
CA ALA A 140 1.35 1.15 -30.15
C ALA A 140 -0.08 0.78 -30.60
N ASP A 141 -1.02 1.06 -29.68
CA ASP A 141 -2.44 0.82 -29.61
C ASP A 141 -3.39 2.02 -29.74
N GLU A 142 -4.06 2.32 -30.85
CA GLU A 142 -4.99 3.46 -30.83
C GLU A 142 -6.37 3.06 -30.26
N PRO A 143 -6.98 3.88 -29.37
CA PRO A 143 -8.33 3.64 -28.89
C PRO A 143 -9.35 3.68 -30.03
N THR A 144 -10.35 2.81 -29.98
CA THR A 144 -11.47 2.87 -30.94
C THR A 144 -12.49 3.93 -30.51
N PRO A 145 -13.20 4.59 -31.43
CA PRO A 145 -14.23 5.57 -31.06
C PRO A 145 -15.29 5.04 -30.10
N ALA A 146 -15.67 3.76 -30.26
CA ALA A 146 -16.63 3.11 -29.37
C ALA A 146 -16.09 2.89 -27.94
N GLU A 147 -14.78 2.62 -27.79
CA GLU A 147 -14.14 2.53 -26.47
C GLU A 147 -14.09 3.90 -25.79
N VAL A 148 -13.82 4.97 -26.55
CA VAL A 148 -13.81 6.35 -26.04
C VAL A 148 -15.20 6.78 -25.58
N GLU A 149 -16.23 6.54 -26.39
CA GLU A 149 -17.63 6.83 -26.02
C GLU A 149 -18.07 6.04 -24.78
N ALA A 150 -17.70 4.76 -24.70
CA ALA A 150 -17.98 3.94 -23.53
C ALA A 150 -17.25 4.45 -22.28
N GLY A 151 -15.98 4.88 -22.41
CA GLY A 151 -15.22 5.49 -21.33
C GLY A 151 -15.87 6.75 -20.78
N ARG A 152 -16.27 7.67 -21.67
CA ARG A 152 -17.00 8.91 -21.29
C ARG A 152 -18.30 8.62 -20.56
N LEU A 153 -19.02 7.56 -20.95
CA LEU A 153 -20.25 7.16 -20.27
C LEU A 153 -19.96 6.63 -18.85
N ILE A 154 -18.93 5.81 -18.67
CA ILE A 154 -18.54 5.27 -17.37
C ILE A 154 -18.11 6.38 -16.42
N GLU A 155 -17.29 7.32 -16.89
CA GLU A 155 -16.86 8.50 -16.14
C GLU A 155 -18.05 9.32 -15.64
N LYS A 156 -19.03 9.56 -16.53
CA LYS A 156 -20.27 10.26 -16.18
C LYS A 156 -21.15 9.48 -15.20
N GLU A 157 -21.23 8.16 -15.32
CA GLU A 157 -22.00 7.30 -14.41
C GLU A 157 -21.36 7.19 -13.02
N ASN A 158 -20.02 7.20 -12.95
CA ASN A 158 -19.26 7.10 -11.70
C ASN A 158 -19.02 8.47 -11.04
N GLU A 159 -19.47 9.57 -11.64
CA GLU A 159 -19.28 10.94 -11.14
C GLU A 159 -17.80 11.32 -10.89
N THR A 160 -16.87 10.68 -11.60
CA THR A 160 -15.42 10.95 -11.46
C THR A 160 -15.04 12.28 -12.12
N PRO A 161 -14.01 12.99 -11.63
CA PRO A 161 -13.52 14.23 -12.25
C PRO A 161 -13.22 14.03 -13.74
N ALA A 162 -13.67 14.98 -14.56
CA ALA A 162 -13.50 14.90 -16.01
C ALA A 162 -12.01 14.84 -16.39
N ILE A 163 -11.61 13.81 -17.14
CA ILE A 163 -10.25 13.65 -17.69
C ILE A 163 -9.96 14.76 -18.73
N ILE A 164 -11.01 15.31 -19.34
CA ILE A 164 -10.94 16.38 -20.34
C ILE A 164 -11.69 17.59 -19.79
N ASP A 165 -11.02 18.74 -19.75
CA ASP A 165 -11.67 20.04 -19.50
C ASP A 165 -12.61 20.32 -20.69
N ASP A 166 -13.91 20.45 -20.42
CA ASP A 166 -15.02 20.59 -21.39
C ASP A 166 -14.89 21.84 -22.30
N ASP A 167 -13.89 22.69 -22.08
CA ASP A 167 -13.62 23.92 -22.84
C ASP A 167 -12.99 23.68 -24.23
N THR A 168 -12.72 22.44 -24.64
CA THR A 168 -12.11 22.12 -25.96
C THR A 168 -12.99 21.39 -26.97
N ASP A 169 -14.22 20.98 -26.64
CA ASP A 169 -15.06 20.14 -27.52
C ASP A 169 -16.52 20.64 -27.69
N GLU A 170 -16.75 21.96 -27.68
CA GLU A 170 -18.04 22.54 -28.12
C GLU A 170 -18.05 23.01 -29.59
N GLY A 171 -17.15 22.49 -30.42
CA GLY A 171 -17.41 22.48 -31.85
C GLY A 171 -16.19 22.35 -32.72
N GLU A 172 -16.04 21.20 -33.35
CA GLU A 172 -15.73 21.14 -34.77
C GLU A 172 -16.17 19.78 -35.35
N GLU A 173 -17.41 19.75 -35.86
CA GLU A 173 -17.72 18.92 -37.02
C GLU A 173 -16.93 19.51 -38.23
N SER A 174 -15.66 19.14 -38.39
CA SER A 174 -14.89 19.42 -39.59
C SER A 174 -14.30 18.11 -40.14
N GLU A 175 -14.98 17.58 -41.16
CA GLU A 175 -14.37 16.63 -42.11
C GLU A 175 -13.13 17.27 -42.75
N ASP A 176 -12.05 16.48 -42.87
CA ASP A 176 -10.82 16.75 -43.63
C ASP A 176 -9.94 17.94 -43.16
N THR A 177 -9.16 17.72 -42.10
CA THR A 177 -7.74 18.07 -42.10
C THR A 177 -6.94 17.04 -41.33
N ALA A 178 -6.15 16.25 -42.07
CA ALA A 178 -4.95 15.61 -41.54
C ALA A 178 -3.96 16.71 -41.12
N GLU A 179 -4.21 17.33 -39.97
CA GLU A 179 -3.18 18.05 -39.24
C GLU A 179 -2.31 16.99 -38.59
N GLU A 180 -1.00 17.07 -38.84
CA GLU A 180 0.00 16.16 -38.31
C GLU A 180 -0.20 16.02 -36.80
N GLU A 181 -0.56 14.81 -36.34
CA GLU A 181 -0.47 14.41 -34.94
C GLU A 181 0.98 14.56 -34.49
N THR A 182 1.31 15.77 -34.04
CA THR A 182 2.50 16.08 -33.26
C THR A 182 2.27 15.74 -31.78
N GLY A 183 1.36 14.81 -31.53
CA GLY A 183 1.01 14.29 -30.21
C GLY A 183 2.10 13.35 -29.71
N THR A 184 2.44 13.49 -28.44
CA THR A 184 3.31 12.55 -27.72
C THR A 184 2.76 11.12 -27.89
N PRO A 185 3.57 10.14 -28.34
CA PRO A 185 3.08 8.77 -28.52
C PRO A 185 2.65 8.18 -27.17
N GLY A 186 1.41 7.69 -27.10
CA GLY A 186 0.86 7.03 -25.91
C GLY A 186 0.47 7.98 -24.79
N VAL A 187 0.61 7.52 -23.54
CA VAL A 187 0.29 8.27 -22.32
C VAL A 187 1.58 8.51 -21.53
N PRO A 188 2.24 9.67 -21.68
CA PRO A 188 3.50 9.97 -21.01
C PRO A 188 3.38 9.90 -19.49
N GLY A 189 4.37 9.34 -18.82
CA GLY A 189 4.43 9.32 -17.35
C GLY A 189 3.37 8.45 -16.66
N PHE A 190 2.56 7.67 -17.40
CA PHE A 190 1.43 6.90 -16.85
C PHE A 190 1.77 6.13 -15.57
N TRP A 191 2.83 5.31 -15.60
CA TRP A 191 3.20 4.50 -14.44
C TRP A 191 3.87 5.30 -13.32
N LEU A 192 4.65 6.32 -13.66
CA LEU A 192 5.25 7.21 -12.65
C LEU A 192 4.14 7.91 -11.86
N THR A 193 3.19 8.55 -12.55
CA THR A 193 2.06 9.24 -11.91
C THR A 193 1.18 8.27 -11.10
N ALA A 194 0.92 7.06 -11.63
CA ALA A 194 0.18 6.05 -10.88
C ALA A 194 0.92 5.60 -9.60
N LEU A 195 2.26 5.46 -9.65
CA LEU A 195 3.09 5.12 -8.49
C LEU A 195 3.16 6.27 -7.47
N GLU A 196 3.21 7.52 -7.93
CA GLU A 196 3.21 8.72 -7.08
C GLU A 196 1.88 8.93 -6.34
N ASN A 197 0.79 8.37 -6.86
CA ASN A 197 -0.51 8.41 -6.19
C ASN A 197 -0.70 7.30 -5.15
N LEU A 198 0.18 6.30 -5.09
CA LEU A 198 0.14 5.24 -4.08
C LEU A 198 0.77 5.72 -2.76
N PRO A 199 0.06 5.67 -1.62
CA PRO A 199 0.53 6.24 -0.36
C PRO A 199 1.89 5.72 0.13
N MET A 200 2.15 4.42 0.08
CA MET A 200 3.43 3.89 0.58
C MET A 200 4.56 4.08 -0.44
N ILE A 201 4.28 3.86 -1.73
CA ILE A 201 5.29 3.92 -2.78
C ILE A 201 5.74 5.36 -3.03
N SER A 202 4.84 6.33 -3.03
CA SER A 202 5.16 7.75 -3.24
C SER A 202 6.23 8.27 -2.27
N GLN A 203 6.25 7.78 -1.03
CA GLN A 203 7.25 8.13 -0.01
C GLN A 203 8.64 7.59 -0.32
N THR A 204 8.75 6.56 -1.17
CA THR A 204 10.02 5.95 -1.56
C THR A 204 10.61 6.55 -2.84
N ILE A 205 9.81 7.30 -3.62
CA ILE A 205 10.24 7.89 -4.89
C ILE A 205 10.92 9.24 -4.63
N THR A 206 12.16 9.37 -5.07
CA THR A 206 12.90 10.64 -5.09
C THR A 206 12.83 11.30 -6.47
N ASP A 207 13.16 12.59 -6.57
CA ASP A 207 13.26 13.32 -7.85
C ASP A 207 14.18 12.60 -8.86
N ARG A 208 15.27 11.99 -8.38
CA ARG A 208 16.18 11.23 -9.24
C ARG A 208 15.56 9.93 -9.72
N ASP A 209 14.76 9.27 -8.90
CA ASP A 209 14.04 8.06 -9.27
C ASP A 209 12.96 8.35 -10.31
N ALA A 210 12.27 9.49 -10.19
CA ALA A 210 11.25 9.95 -11.13
C ALA A 210 11.81 10.07 -12.57
N GLU A 211 13.05 10.54 -12.74
CA GLU A 211 13.72 10.59 -14.05
C GLU A 211 13.87 9.20 -14.69
N VAL A 212 14.12 8.17 -13.88
CA VAL A 212 14.26 6.78 -14.35
C VAL A 212 12.89 6.15 -14.59
N LEU A 213 11.94 6.36 -13.66
CA LEU A 213 10.57 5.88 -13.73
C LEU A 213 9.78 6.50 -14.89
N HIS A 214 10.20 7.64 -15.43
CA HIS A 214 9.66 8.17 -16.67
C HIS A 214 9.79 7.20 -17.87
N TYR A 215 10.77 6.29 -17.82
CA TYR A 215 10.96 5.24 -18.82
C TYR A 215 10.18 3.95 -18.49
N LEU A 216 9.47 3.88 -17.36
CA LEU A 216 8.65 2.73 -17.00
C LEU A 216 7.43 2.67 -17.91
N SER A 217 7.36 1.61 -18.70
CA SER A 217 6.38 1.46 -19.78
C SER A 217 5.24 0.50 -19.45
N ASN A 218 5.46 -0.45 -18.54
CA ASN A 218 4.46 -1.40 -18.08
C ASN A 218 4.87 -2.03 -16.74
N VAL A 219 3.87 -2.28 -15.89
CA VAL A 219 4.01 -3.09 -14.68
C VAL A 219 3.03 -4.26 -14.78
N SER A 220 3.54 -5.47 -14.57
CA SER A 220 2.76 -6.70 -14.64
C SER A 220 3.19 -7.69 -13.57
N MET A 221 2.42 -8.78 -13.41
CA MET A 221 2.72 -9.83 -12.45
C MET A 221 2.56 -11.22 -13.06
N GLU A 222 3.26 -12.18 -12.47
CA GLU A 222 3.12 -13.61 -12.75
C GLU A 222 3.19 -14.41 -11.45
N TYR A 223 2.36 -15.44 -11.31
CA TYR A 223 2.44 -16.38 -10.20
C TYR A 223 3.51 -17.45 -10.44
N LEU A 224 4.21 -17.83 -9.38
CA LEU A 224 5.16 -18.93 -9.38
C LEU A 224 4.41 -20.26 -9.27
N THR A 225 4.23 -20.92 -10.41
CA THR A 225 3.48 -22.19 -10.50
C THR A 225 4.39 -23.42 -10.43
N GLU A 226 5.69 -23.26 -10.68
CA GLU A 226 6.67 -24.34 -10.63
C GLU A 226 7.54 -24.21 -9.37
N GLY A 227 7.36 -25.11 -8.41
CA GLY A 227 8.18 -25.15 -7.19
C GLY A 227 7.50 -24.48 -5.98
N LYS A 228 8.17 -23.52 -5.35
CA LYS A 228 7.63 -22.78 -4.21
C LYS A 228 6.55 -21.78 -4.70
N PRO A 229 5.37 -21.72 -4.06
CA PRO A 229 4.35 -20.73 -4.40
C PRO A 229 4.89 -19.32 -4.12
N GLY A 230 4.35 -18.35 -4.83
CA GLY A 230 4.81 -16.96 -4.78
C GLY A 230 4.35 -16.19 -6.01
N PHE A 231 4.83 -14.98 -6.16
CA PHE A 231 4.57 -14.15 -7.33
C PHE A 231 5.80 -13.32 -7.67
N LYS A 232 5.87 -12.85 -8.91
CA LYS A 232 6.87 -11.87 -9.34
C LYS A 232 6.19 -10.69 -10.02
N LEU A 233 6.74 -9.51 -9.78
CA LEU A 233 6.41 -8.25 -10.40
C LEU A 233 7.44 -7.96 -11.49
N LEU A 234 6.97 -7.59 -12.67
CA LEU A 234 7.80 -7.28 -13.84
C LEU A 234 7.60 -5.82 -14.21
N PHE A 235 8.69 -5.07 -14.26
CA PHE A 235 8.74 -3.66 -14.58
C PHE A 235 9.44 -3.50 -15.93
N ASP A 236 8.66 -3.27 -16.98
CA ASP A 236 9.16 -3.11 -18.35
C ASP A 236 9.61 -1.66 -18.59
N PHE A 237 10.89 -1.44 -18.85
CA PHE A 237 11.43 -0.12 -19.18
C PHE A 237 11.65 0.04 -20.69
N ALA A 238 11.29 1.21 -21.20
CA ALA A 238 11.73 1.67 -22.51
C ALA A 238 13.27 1.85 -22.52
N PRO A 239 13.91 1.86 -23.71
CA PRO A 239 15.33 2.18 -23.81
C PRO A 239 15.64 3.51 -23.10
N ASN A 240 16.55 3.47 -22.14
CA ASN A 240 16.83 4.58 -21.22
C ASN A 240 18.34 4.75 -21.00
N PRO A 241 18.79 5.92 -20.51
CA PRO A 241 20.21 6.19 -20.31
C PRO A 241 20.77 5.62 -19.00
N PHE A 242 19.93 5.04 -18.13
CA PHE A 242 20.30 4.67 -16.77
C PHE A 242 20.79 3.24 -16.64
N PHE A 243 20.16 2.28 -17.32
CA PHE A 243 20.56 0.88 -17.38
C PHE A 243 20.09 0.23 -18.69
N ALA A 244 20.70 -0.90 -19.04
CA ALA A 244 20.39 -1.59 -20.29
C ALA A 244 19.29 -2.66 -20.15
N ASP A 245 19.01 -3.11 -18.92
CA ASP A 245 18.03 -4.15 -18.64
C ASP A 245 16.62 -3.68 -19.03
N PRO A 246 15.93 -4.36 -19.96
CA PRO A 246 14.60 -3.94 -20.42
C PRO A 246 13.51 -4.28 -19.40
N VAL A 247 13.77 -5.22 -18.48
CA VAL A 247 12.81 -5.66 -17.47
C VAL A 247 13.53 -5.83 -16.14
N LEU A 248 13.08 -5.12 -15.13
CA LEU A 248 13.46 -5.38 -13.74
C LEU A 248 12.40 -6.26 -13.10
N VAL A 249 12.83 -7.27 -12.33
CA VAL A 249 11.95 -8.27 -11.75
C VAL A 249 12.12 -8.25 -10.23
N LYS A 250 11.01 -8.29 -9.52
CA LYS A 250 10.96 -8.52 -8.07
C LYS A 250 10.15 -9.77 -7.82
N THR A 251 10.71 -10.73 -7.10
CA THR A 251 10.08 -12.02 -6.83
C THR A 251 9.89 -12.20 -5.34
N TYR A 252 8.70 -12.63 -4.93
CA TYR A 252 8.36 -12.98 -3.56
C TYR A 252 8.05 -14.48 -3.49
N TYR A 253 8.69 -15.15 -2.54
CA TYR A 253 8.48 -16.57 -2.28
C TYR A 253 7.67 -16.75 -1.01
N TYR A 254 6.70 -17.65 -1.04
CA TYR A 254 5.97 -18.07 0.14
C TYR A 254 6.59 -19.32 0.77
N GLN A 255 6.44 -19.44 2.09
CA GLN A 255 6.79 -20.63 2.83
C GLN A 255 5.84 -21.79 2.47
N PRO A 256 6.29 -23.05 2.57
CA PRO A 256 5.44 -24.23 2.32
C PRO A 256 4.39 -24.47 3.41
N GLU A 257 4.57 -23.83 4.57
CA GLU A 257 3.68 -23.87 5.73
C GLU A 257 2.83 -22.60 5.73
N LEU A 258 1.53 -22.76 6.05
CA LEU A 258 0.66 -21.61 6.26
C LEU A 258 0.92 -21.00 7.62
N GLY A 259 0.63 -19.70 7.73
CA GLY A 259 0.63 -19.01 9.00
C GLY A 259 -0.49 -19.48 9.91
N TYR A 260 -0.42 -19.04 11.16
CA TYR A 260 -1.47 -19.33 12.14
C TYR A 260 -2.84 -18.80 11.72
N SER A 261 -2.88 -17.70 10.94
CA SER A 261 -4.12 -17.15 10.37
C SER A 261 -4.71 -18.00 9.23
N GLY A 262 -3.93 -18.94 8.69
CA GLY A 262 -4.31 -19.73 7.52
C GLY A 262 -3.90 -19.11 6.18
N ASP A 263 -3.09 -18.05 6.17
CA ASP A 263 -2.61 -17.39 4.95
C ASP A 263 -1.16 -17.78 4.61
N PHE A 264 -0.73 -17.49 3.38
CA PHE A 264 0.66 -17.68 2.99
C PHE A 264 1.58 -16.74 3.78
N ILE A 265 2.71 -17.27 4.28
CA ILE A 265 3.76 -16.48 4.91
C ILE A 265 4.86 -16.21 3.90
N TYR A 266 5.39 -14.99 3.86
CA TYR A 266 6.58 -14.67 3.09
C TYR A 266 7.83 -15.39 3.62
N ASP A 267 8.58 -16.02 2.72
CA ASP A 267 9.86 -16.70 2.98
C ASP A 267 11.01 -15.70 2.82
N HIS A 268 11.17 -15.18 1.60
CA HIS A 268 12.16 -14.18 1.23
C HIS A 268 11.74 -13.50 -0.09
N ALA A 269 12.42 -12.40 -0.41
CA ALA A 269 12.31 -11.72 -1.69
C ALA A 269 13.63 -11.77 -2.47
N GLU A 270 13.54 -11.79 -3.79
CA GLU A 270 14.67 -11.65 -4.72
C GLU A 270 14.39 -10.52 -5.69
N GLY A 271 15.32 -9.59 -5.85
CA GLY A 271 15.23 -8.52 -6.85
C GLY A 271 16.31 -8.64 -7.92
N THR A 272 16.04 -8.06 -9.10
CA THR A 272 17.03 -7.98 -10.19
C THR A 272 18.14 -6.99 -9.84
N PRO A 273 19.42 -7.42 -9.76
CA PRO A 273 20.53 -6.49 -9.57
C PRO A 273 20.67 -5.57 -10.79
N ILE A 274 20.46 -4.27 -10.58
CA ILE A 274 20.42 -3.29 -11.67
C ILE A 274 21.84 -2.98 -12.18
N GLN A 275 22.06 -3.16 -13.48
CA GLN A 275 23.32 -2.82 -14.12
C GLN A 275 23.32 -1.36 -14.60
N TRP A 276 23.53 -0.44 -13.65
CA TRP A 276 23.62 0.99 -13.94
C TRP A 276 24.72 1.32 -14.95
N ALA A 277 24.39 2.15 -15.94
CA ALA A 277 25.27 2.56 -17.03
C ALA A 277 26.49 3.36 -16.53
N SER A 278 26.36 4.07 -15.41
CA SER A 278 27.46 4.75 -14.72
C SER A 278 27.14 4.98 -13.25
N HIS A 279 28.16 5.32 -12.44
CA HIS A 279 27.93 5.71 -11.04
C HIS A 279 27.06 6.97 -10.90
N GLU A 280 27.07 7.86 -11.89
CA GLU A 280 26.24 9.09 -11.89
C GLU A 280 24.79 8.79 -12.26
N ALA A 281 24.56 7.79 -13.11
CA ALA A 281 23.23 7.30 -13.46
C ALA A 281 22.61 6.43 -12.35
N ASN A 282 23.42 5.90 -11.43
CA ASN A 282 22.93 5.16 -10.29
C ASN A 282 22.26 6.12 -9.30
N VAL A 283 20.94 5.94 -9.13
CA VAL A 283 20.11 6.74 -8.22
C VAL A 283 20.13 6.22 -6.78
N THR A 284 20.55 4.96 -6.56
CA THR A 284 20.66 4.36 -5.23
C THR A 284 21.92 4.80 -4.47
N VAL A 285 22.80 5.56 -5.11
CA VAL A 285 24.03 6.08 -4.49
C VAL A 285 24.29 7.55 -4.83
N VAL A 286 24.98 8.22 -3.93
CA VAL A 286 25.57 9.55 -4.15
C VAL A 286 27.08 9.42 -4.35
N VAL A 287 27.60 10.04 -5.41
CA VAL A 287 29.01 10.01 -5.79
C VAL A 287 29.76 11.23 -5.25
N GLU A 288 30.52 11.07 -4.17
CA GLU A 288 31.43 12.10 -3.65
C GLU A 288 32.81 12.01 -4.31
N LYS A 289 33.20 13.00 -5.13
CA LYS A 289 34.53 13.05 -5.77
C LYS A 289 35.54 13.84 -4.93
N ARG A 290 36.60 13.19 -4.45
CA ARG A 290 37.69 13.82 -3.69
C ARG A 290 39.02 13.74 -4.44
N LYS A 291 39.71 14.87 -4.59
CA LYS A 291 41.04 14.91 -5.22
C LYS A 291 42.12 14.57 -4.19
N GLN A 292 42.79 13.44 -4.38
CA GLN A 292 43.94 13.04 -3.59
C GLN A 292 45.23 13.39 -4.32
N ARG A 293 46.10 14.17 -3.67
CA ARG A 293 47.44 14.46 -4.18
C ARG A 293 48.47 13.59 -3.48
N ASN A 294 49.21 12.80 -4.24
CA ASN A 294 50.33 12.04 -3.71
C ASN A 294 51.44 13.01 -3.25
N LYS A 295 51.79 12.98 -1.96
CA LYS A 295 52.79 13.87 -1.36
C LYS A 295 54.18 13.73 -2.01
N THR A 296 54.52 12.55 -2.51
CA THR A 296 55.86 12.23 -3.05
C THR A 296 55.94 12.47 -4.55
N THR A 297 54.97 11.98 -5.33
CA THR A 297 55.00 12.08 -6.81
C THR A 297 54.29 13.33 -7.35
N LYS A 298 53.67 14.14 -6.48
CA LYS A 298 52.83 15.32 -6.80
C LYS A 298 51.66 15.05 -7.76
N GLN A 299 51.44 13.81 -8.19
CA GLN A 299 50.32 13.40 -9.04
C GLN A 299 49.01 13.54 -8.26
N VAL A 300 47.99 14.07 -8.95
CA VAL A 300 46.63 14.21 -8.42
C VAL A 300 45.78 13.10 -9.02
N ARG A 301 45.10 12.32 -8.18
CA ARG A 301 44.11 11.31 -8.56
C ARG A 301 42.76 11.72 -7.97
N THR A 302 41.68 11.58 -8.72
CA THR A 302 40.33 11.74 -8.19
C THR A 302 39.87 10.38 -7.67
N ILE A 303 39.46 10.32 -6.40
CA ILE A 303 38.85 9.16 -5.78
C ILE A 303 37.36 9.45 -5.66
N GLU A 304 36.53 8.51 -6.11
CA GLU A 304 35.09 8.57 -5.94
C GLU A 304 34.70 7.72 -4.73
N LYS A 305 33.90 8.30 -3.82
CA LYS A 305 33.29 7.58 -2.70
C LYS A 305 31.80 7.48 -3.01
N LEU A 306 31.29 6.26 -3.06
CA LEU A 306 29.86 5.98 -3.21
C LEU A 306 29.26 5.88 -1.81
N THR A 307 28.19 6.63 -1.56
CA THR A 307 27.41 6.56 -0.33
C THR A 307 25.99 6.12 -0.69
N PRO A 308 25.49 4.98 -0.18
CA PRO A 308 24.11 4.55 -0.40
C PRO A 308 23.12 5.60 0.08
N VAL A 309 22.03 5.76 -0.66
CA VAL A 309 20.93 6.67 -0.33
C VAL A 309 19.59 5.97 -0.49
N GLU A 310 18.56 6.55 0.13
CA GLU A 310 17.18 6.14 -0.07
C GLU A 310 16.76 6.43 -1.51
N SER A 311 16.15 5.43 -2.15
CA SER A 311 15.74 5.43 -3.54
C SER A 311 14.72 4.32 -3.72
N PHE A 312 13.71 4.56 -4.57
CA PHE A 312 12.73 3.55 -4.97
C PHE A 312 13.42 2.27 -5.49
N PHE A 313 14.54 2.40 -6.21
CA PHE A 313 15.21 1.27 -6.83
C PHE A 313 15.93 0.34 -5.83
N ASN A 314 16.03 0.72 -4.56
CA ASN A 314 16.42 -0.21 -3.49
C ASN A 314 15.39 -1.34 -3.32
N PHE A 315 14.16 -1.17 -3.82
CA PHE A 315 13.15 -2.23 -3.92
C PHE A 315 13.65 -3.47 -4.67
N PHE A 316 14.61 -3.33 -5.61
CA PHE A 316 15.21 -4.45 -6.33
C PHE A 316 16.45 -5.03 -5.64
N ASP A 317 16.82 -4.53 -4.47
CA ASP A 317 17.86 -5.06 -3.59
C ASP A 317 17.25 -5.35 -2.20
N PRO A 318 16.35 -6.35 -2.11
CA PRO A 318 15.59 -6.60 -0.88
C PRO A 318 16.51 -6.97 0.28
N PRO A 319 16.13 -6.63 1.53
CA PRO A 319 16.92 -7.02 2.69
C PRO A 319 17.08 -8.55 2.79
N ALA A 320 18.30 -9.02 3.08
CA ALA A 320 18.56 -10.44 3.23
C ALA A 320 18.03 -10.95 4.58
N VAL A 321 17.30 -12.07 4.55
CA VAL A 321 16.90 -12.78 5.77
C VAL A 321 18.09 -13.61 6.25
N PRO A 322 18.62 -13.39 7.48
CA PRO A 322 19.70 -14.20 8.01
C PRO A 322 19.27 -15.67 8.13
N PRO A 323 20.13 -16.65 7.82
CA PRO A 323 19.78 -18.04 7.96
C PRO A 323 19.53 -18.40 9.45
N PRO A 324 18.70 -19.41 9.75
CA PRO A 324 18.31 -19.73 11.13
C PRO A 324 19.46 -20.19 12.03
N ASP A 325 20.63 -20.56 11.49
CA ASP A 325 21.82 -20.93 12.26
C ASP A 325 22.78 -19.77 12.52
N GLU A 326 22.64 -18.68 11.75
CA GLU A 326 23.17 -17.34 11.99
C GLU A 326 22.04 -16.41 12.44
N SER A 327 20.96 -16.97 13.04
CA SER A 327 19.99 -16.16 13.76
C SER A 327 20.82 -15.36 14.73
N LEU A 328 20.90 -14.06 14.48
CA LEU A 328 21.70 -13.13 15.25
C LEU A 328 21.46 -13.52 16.70
N ASP A 329 22.52 -13.99 17.39
CA ASP A 329 22.42 -14.23 18.83
C ASP A 329 21.70 -12.98 19.36
N ALA A 330 20.71 -13.14 20.24
CA ALA A 330 19.90 -12.03 20.79
C ALA A 330 20.73 -10.99 21.60
N GLU A 331 22.04 -10.91 21.32
CA GLU A 331 23.04 -9.97 21.76
C GLU A 331 23.64 -9.12 20.60
N GLU A 332 23.32 -9.35 19.32
CA GLU A 332 23.47 -8.29 18.31
C GLU A 332 22.40 -7.22 18.58
N ASP A 333 22.79 -5.93 18.54
CA ASP A 333 21.96 -4.79 18.97
C ASP A 333 20.50 -4.99 18.52
N ASP A 334 19.57 -5.15 19.47
CA ASP A 334 18.13 -5.36 19.22
C ASP A 334 17.58 -4.38 18.15
N ASP A 335 18.15 -3.18 18.09
CA ASP A 335 17.85 -2.12 17.13
C ASP A 335 18.14 -2.50 15.67
N GLU A 336 19.20 -3.26 15.38
CA GLU A 336 19.55 -3.69 14.02
C GLU A 336 18.58 -4.75 13.49
N VAL A 337 18.20 -5.71 14.36
CA VAL A 337 17.24 -6.77 14.03
C VAL A 337 15.85 -6.19 13.77
N VAL A 338 15.37 -5.32 14.67
CA VAL A 338 14.09 -4.63 14.52
C VAL A 338 14.09 -3.74 13.28
N GLY A 339 15.20 -3.06 12.98
CA GLY A 339 15.35 -2.27 11.77
C GLY A 339 15.30 -3.10 10.49
N LEU A 340 15.86 -4.32 10.50
CA LEU A 340 15.79 -5.25 9.37
C LEU A 340 14.37 -5.79 9.15
N GLU A 341 13.69 -6.23 10.22
CA GLU A 341 12.29 -6.69 10.14
C GLU A 341 11.38 -5.58 9.61
N SER A 342 11.56 -4.35 10.07
CA SER A 342 10.76 -3.21 9.61
C SER A 342 10.94 -2.94 8.11
N ARG A 343 12.17 -3.07 7.59
CA ARG A 343 12.44 -2.93 6.15
C ARG A 343 11.84 -4.07 5.33
N LEU A 344 11.89 -5.30 5.84
CA LEU A 344 11.25 -6.46 5.19
C LEU A 344 9.72 -6.30 5.15
N ALA A 345 9.11 -5.86 6.26
CA ALA A 345 7.68 -5.61 6.33
C ALA A 345 7.24 -4.55 5.33
N LEU A 346 7.98 -3.44 5.23
CA LEU A 346 7.73 -2.40 4.22
C LEU A 346 7.89 -2.94 2.79
N ASP A 347 8.92 -3.75 2.53
CA ASP A 347 9.16 -4.34 1.22
C ASP A 347 8.01 -5.27 0.76
N TYR A 348 7.45 -6.05 1.69
CA TYR A 348 6.30 -6.92 1.42
C TYR A 348 5.03 -6.11 1.21
N ALA A 349 4.79 -5.09 2.06
CA ALA A 349 3.63 -4.22 1.93
C ALA A 349 3.60 -3.50 0.56
N ILE A 350 4.75 -2.97 0.11
CA ILE A 350 4.89 -2.37 -1.22
C ILE A 350 4.60 -3.41 -2.32
N GLY A 351 5.13 -4.63 -2.17
CA GLY A 351 4.88 -5.72 -3.12
C GLY A 351 3.40 -6.05 -3.27
N GLU A 352 2.66 -6.09 -2.16
CA GLU A 352 1.21 -6.32 -2.13
C GLU A 352 0.43 -5.15 -2.72
N GLU A 353 0.82 -3.91 -2.42
CA GLU A 353 0.18 -2.73 -2.96
C GLU A 353 0.28 -2.70 -4.50
N ILE A 354 1.45 -3.05 -5.06
CA ILE A 354 1.63 -3.15 -6.51
C ILE A 354 0.76 -4.27 -7.09
N LYS A 355 0.76 -5.44 -6.45
CA LYS A 355 0.06 -6.64 -6.89
C LYS A 355 -1.46 -6.46 -6.88
N ASP A 356 -2.00 -6.01 -5.75
CA ASP A 356 -3.43 -6.08 -5.44
C ASP A 356 -4.15 -4.74 -5.70
N LYS A 357 -3.45 -3.59 -5.63
CA LYS A 357 -4.02 -2.26 -5.92
C LYS A 357 -3.58 -1.70 -7.28
N LEU A 358 -2.28 -1.51 -7.50
CA LEU A 358 -1.78 -0.81 -8.70
C LEU A 358 -2.09 -1.56 -9.99
N ILE A 359 -1.66 -2.81 -10.12
CA ILE A 359 -1.80 -3.57 -11.38
C ILE A 359 -3.27 -3.69 -11.81
N PRO A 360 -4.23 -4.03 -10.92
CA PRO A 360 -5.63 -4.18 -11.29
C PRO A 360 -6.38 -2.87 -11.57
N ARG A 361 -5.92 -1.74 -11.00
CA ARG A 361 -6.61 -0.43 -11.07
C ARG A 361 -5.70 0.73 -11.49
N ALA A 362 -4.72 0.45 -12.35
CA ALA A 362 -3.69 1.42 -12.72
C ALA A 362 -4.23 2.75 -13.28
N ILE A 363 -5.37 2.74 -13.99
CA ILE A 363 -5.98 3.96 -14.52
C ILE A 363 -6.53 4.85 -13.39
N ASP A 364 -7.15 4.26 -12.37
CA ASP A 364 -7.72 4.99 -11.24
C ASP A 364 -6.61 5.57 -10.36
N TRP A 365 -5.48 4.86 -10.23
CA TRP A 365 -4.27 5.39 -9.60
C TRP A 365 -3.62 6.49 -10.43
N PHE A 366 -3.64 6.39 -11.76
CA PHE A 366 -3.13 7.45 -12.64
C PHE A 366 -3.97 8.73 -12.54
N THR A 367 -5.31 8.62 -12.57
CA THR A 367 -6.22 9.78 -12.45
C THR A 367 -6.32 10.32 -11.03
N GLY A 368 -5.88 9.54 -10.03
CA GLY A 368 -5.96 9.89 -8.61
C GLY A 368 -7.31 9.54 -7.97
N VAL A 369 -8.29 9.09 -8.75
CA VAL A 369 -9.61 8.65 -8.29
C VAL A 369 -9.50 7.51 -7.27
N ALA A 370 -8.53 6.61 -7.44
CA ALA A 370 -8.30 5.51 -6.50
C ALA A 370 -8.01 5.99 -5.07
N ARG A 371 -7.46 7.20 -4.89
CA ARG A 371 -7.15 7.74 -3.56
C ARG A 371 -8.42 7.95 -2.75
N GLU A 372 -9.50 8.41 -3.37
CA GLU A 372 -10.78 8.64 -2.70
C GLU A 372 -11.35 7.33 -2.15
N PHE A 373 -11.28 6.25 -2.93
CA PHE A 373 -11.74 4.93 -2.51
C PHE A 373 -10.84 4.26 -1.46
N ASP A 374 -9.56 4.65 -1.36
CA ASP A 374 -8.65 4.12 -0.35
C ASP A 374 -8.89 4.76 1.03
N TYR A 375 -9.37 6.01 1.08
CA TYR A 375 -9.72 6.70 2.33
C TYR A 375 -11.08 6.28 2.91
N ASP A 376 -12.03 5.84 2.08
CA ASP A 376 -13.34 5.34 2.54
C ASP A 376 -13.22 4.06 3.41
N ASP A 377 -12.12 3.29 3.29
CA ASP A 377 -11.87 2.10 4.13
C ASP A 377 -11.32 2.47 5.52
N ASP A 378 -10.74 3.68 5.68
CA ASP A 378 -10.24 4.22 6.96
C ASP A 378 -11.32 5.03 7.72
N GLU A 379 -12.33 5.58 7.05
CA GLU A 379 -13.39 6.37 7.70
C GLU A 379 -14.43 5.52 8.46
N GLU A 380 -14.61 4.23 8.14
CA GLU A 380 -15.46 3.35 8.96
C GLU A 380 -14.87 3.03 10.35
N ASP A 381 -13.57 3.29 10.57
CA ASP A 381 -12.90 3.13 11.89
C ASP A 381 -12.65 4.48 12.61
N SER A 382 -13.03 5.61 11.99
CA SER A 382 -12.84 6.97 12.55
C SER A 382 -14.14 7.72 12.87
N GLU A 383 -15.28 7.04 13.03
CA GLU A 383 -16.51 7.61 13.61
C GLU A 383 -16.50 7.53 15.16
N GLY A 384 -15.40 8.02 15.77
CA GLY A 384 -15.19 7.92 17.22
C GLY A 384 -14.44 9.07 17.90
N ASP A 385 -13.94 10.08 17.16
CA ASP A 385 -13.33 11.26 17.80
C ASP A 385 -14.36 12.36 17.99
N ALA A 386 -15.15 12.22 19.05
CA ALA A 386 -16.00 13.29 19.54
C ALA A 386 -15.13 14.47 20.01
N HIS A 387 -15.03 15.47 19.14
CA HIS A 387 -14.54 16.82 19.38
C HIS A 387 -15.09 17.37 20.72
N PHE A 388 -14.35 17.23 21.81
CA PHE A 388 -14.63 17.92 23.06
C PHE A 388 -14.10 19.35 22.95
N ASP A 389 -14.97 20.23 22.48
CA ASP A 389 -14.84 21.68 22.63
C ASP A 389 -15.05 22.02 24.12
N ASP A 390 -13.94 22.27 24.82
CA ASP A 390 -13.94 22.73 26.22
C ASP A 390 -14.08 24.26 26.24
N ASP A 391 -15.31 24.74 26.03
CA ASP A 391 -15.71 26.12 26.34
C ASP A 391 -16.16 26.17 27.80
N ASP A 392 -15.20 26.38 28.71
CA ASP A 392 -15.52 26.78 30.09
C ASP A 392 -15.26 28.29 30.24
N SER A 393 -16.31 29.04 29.96
CA SER A 393 -16.44 30.45 30.28
C SER A 393 -16.61 30.62 31.80
N ASP A 394 -15.58 31.11 32.48
CA ASP A 394 -15.78 31.76 33.78
C ASP A 394 -15.27 33.20 33.70
N ALA A 395 -16.24 34.10 33.63
CA ALA A 395 -16.08 35.53 33.77
C ALA A 395 -16.09 35.87 35.27
N ASP A 396 -15.01 36.47 35.76
CA ASP A 396 -15.05 37.32 36.95
C ASP A 396 -14.11 38.53 36.77
N ASP A 397 -14.80 39.62 36.45
CA ASP A 397 -14.68 41.03 36.82
C ASP A 397 -13.41 41.67 37.41
N ASP A 398 -13.30 42.95 37.02
CA ASP A 398 -12.73 44.11 37.69
C ASP A 398 -11.24 44.52 37.56
N GLU A 399 -11.10 45.63 36.83
CA GLU A 399 -10.36 46.88 37.15
C GLU A 399 -8.84 46.81 37.42
N ASP A 400 -8.01 47.33 36.50
CA ASP A 400 -7.64 48.76 36.52
C ASP A 400 -6.68 49.13 35.35
N HIS A 401 -6.92 50.31 34.78
CA HIS A 401 -6.14 51.02 33.75
C HIS A 401 -4.91 51.75 34.39
N PRO A 402 -4.05 52.54 33.68
CA PRO A 402 -3.65 52.56 32.25
C PRO A 402 -2.15 52.92 32.00
N ALA A 403 -1.80 53.08 30.70
CA ALA A 403 -0.87 54.08 30.11
C ALA A 403 0.65 53.81 30.25
N GLU A 404 1.58 54.12 29.33
CA GLU A 404 1.72 54.96 28.13
C GLU A 404 2.88 54.37 27.28
N ALA A 405 2.78 54.24 25.95
CA ALA A 405 3.10 55.21 24.89
C ALA A 405 4.57 55.23 24.41
N ALA A 406 4.68 55.33 23.07
CA ALA A 406 5.81 55.79 22.24
C ALA A 406 7.05 54.87 22.17
N ASP A 407 7.75 54.73 21.04
CA ASP A 407 7.86 55.59 19.86
C ASP A 407 8.43 54.78 18.68
N GLU A 408 8.12 55.28 17.48
CA GLU A 408 8.64 54.97 16.15
C GLU A 408 10.18 55.23 16.11
N SER A 409 11.03 54.94 15.11
CA SER A 409 10.94 54.82 13.66
C SER A 409 12.35 54.46 13.12
N GLU A 410 12.37 53.78 11.97
CA GLU A 410 13.18 54.03 10.74
C GLU A 410 14.74 53.98 10.73
N ASP A 411 15.20 52.96 10.00
CA ASP A 411 16.02 53.01 8.77
C ASP A 411 17.43 53.64 8.68
N ASP A 412 18.31 52.78 8.14
CA ASP A 412 19.21 52.96 6.99
C ASP A 412 20.73 53.16 7.14
N ASP A 413 21.38 52.51 6.16
CA ASP A 413 22.65 52.82 5.49
C ASP A 413 24.04 52.31 5.97
N PHE A 414 24.54 51.35 5.16
CA PHE A 414 25.78 51.37 4.37
C PHE A 414 27.20 51.21 4.99
N ALA A 415 27.78 50.04 4.68
CA ALA A 415 29.12 49.74 4.12
C ALA A 415 30.46 50.00 4.85
N ALA A 416 31.18 48.89 5.06
CA ALA A 416 32.57 48.55 4.71
C ALA A 416 33.77 49.41 5.20
N SER A 417 34.72 48.77 5.90
CA SER A 417 36.17 48.88 5.62
C SER A 417 37.02 47.84 6.37
N GLU A 418 38.18 47.57 5.77
CA GLU A 418 39.14 46.47 5.97
C GLU A 418 40.01 46.55 7.25
N ALA A 419 40.58 45.41 7.70
CA ALA A 419 42.03 45.18 7.89
C ALA A 419 42.36 44.04 8.91
N ARG A 420 43.18 43.07 8.48
CA ARG A 420 44.00 42.13 9.30
C ARG A 420 45.33 42.84 9.70
N PRO A 421 46.23 42.39 10.63
CA PRO A 421 46.66 40.99 10.87
C PRO A 421 47.20 40.62 12.29
N GLY A 422 47.60 39.34 12.50
CA GLY A 422 48.76 39.01 13.34
C GLY A 422 48.68 37.84 14.34
N ASP A 423 49.60 36.89 14.15
CA ASP A 423 50.26 35.98 15.10
C ASP A 423 49.67 34.62 15.58
N ASN A 424 50.46 33.58 15.26
CA ASN A 424 50.53 32.19 15.74
C ASN A 424 51.72 32.09 16.75
N PRO A 425 52.08 30.93 17.34
CA PRO A 425 51.38 29.82 18.03
C PRO A 425 52.05 29.57 19.44
N PRO A 426 51.94 28.40 20.14
CA PRO A 426 52.79 27.25 19.81
C PRO A 426 52.24 25.82 20.10
N GLU A 427 52.95 24.88 19.48
CA GLU A 427 53.10 23.43 19.65
C GLU A 427 52.66 22.73 20.95
N CYS A 428 52.15 21.49 20.83
CA CYS A 428 52.78 20.33 21.46
C CYS A 428 52.37 18.97 20.85
N LYS A 429 53.31 18.02 20.98
CA LYS A 429 53.44 16.70 20.36
C LYS A 429 52.87 15.57 21.22
N GLN A 430 52.67 14.41 20.57
CA GLN A 430 52.76 13.02 21.10
C GLN A 430 51.64 12.62 22.07
N GLN A 431 51.01 11.45 21.98
CA GLN A 431 51.46 10.09 21.65
C GLN A 431 50.39 9.33 20.86
#